data_AF-A0A8D0H9R1-F1
#
_entry.id   AF-A0A8D0H9R1-F1
#
_cell.length_a   1.000
_cell.length_b   1.000
_cell.length_c   1.000
_cell.angle_alpha   90.00
_cell.angle_beta   90.00
_cell.angle_gamma   90.00
#
_symmetry.space_group_name_H-M   'P 1'
#
loop_
_entity.id
_entity.type
_entity.pdbx_description
1 polymer ?
#
loop_
_entity_poly.entity_id
_entity_poly.type
_entity_poly.pdbx_seq_one_letter_code
_entity_poly.pdbx_strand_id
1 'polypeptide(L)'
;MKMMGLNNAVHWVAWFITGFVQLSISVTALTAILKYGKVLMHSDVFIIWLFLAIYAVATIMFCFLVSVLYSKAKLASACGGIIYFLSYVP
;
A
#
# COMPACT_ATOMS: atom_id res chain seq x y z
N MET A 1 19.39 -11.63 -5.72
CA MET A 1 19.00 -11.30 -7.11
C MET A 1 20.07 -10.52 -7.87
N LYS A 2 20.79 -9.57 -7.26
CA LYS A 2 21.94 -8.92 -7.93
C LYS A 2 23.00 -9.91 -8.45
N MET A 3 23.26 -11.00 -7.73
CA MET A 3 24.18 -12.08 -8.14
C MET A 3 23.70 -12.87 -9.37
N MET A 4 22.43 -12.74 -9.78
CA MET A 4 21.85 -13.35 -10.98
C MET A 4 21.83 -12.38 -12.18
N GLY A 5 22.49 -11.22 -12.07
CA GLY A 5 22.55 -10.20 -13.13
C GLY A 5 21.31 -9.32 -13.26
N LEU A 6 20.32 -9.45 -12.36
CA LEU A 6 19.06 -8.72 -12.45
C LEU A 6 19.21 -7.26 -11.97
N ASN A 7 18.65 -6.32 -12.74
CA ASN A 7 18.65 -4.89 -12.38
C ASN A 7 17.79 -4.64 -11.12
N ASN A 8 18.25 -3.76 -10.25
CA ASN A 8 17.53 -3.33 -9.04
C ASN A 8 16.12 -2.81 -9.35
N ALA A 9 15.91 -2.15 -10.50
CA ALA A 9 14.59 -1.67 -10.90
C ALA A 9 13.55 -2.80 -10.98
N VAL A 10 13.94 -3.99 -11.44
CA VAL A 10 13.04 -5.15 -11.55
C VAL A 10 12.58 -5.61 -10.19
N HIS A 11 13.44 -5.51 -9.16
CA HIS A 11 13.08 -5.87 -7.80
C HIS A 11 12.00 -4.94 -7.23
N TRP A 12 12.17 -3.64 -7.41
CA TRP A 12 11.20 -2.63 -6.96
C TRP A 12 9.87 -2.79 -7.68
N VAL A 13 9.89 -3.02 -8.99
CA VAL A 13 8.68 -3.23 -9.79
C VAL A 13 7.97 -4.53 -9.40
N ALA A 14 8.72 -5.62 -9.16
CA ALA A 14 8.13 -6.88 -8.72
C ALA A 14 7.39 -6.72 -7.38
N TRP A 15 8.01 -6.08 -6.39
CA TRP A 15 7.37 -5.78 -5.10
C TRP A 15 6.19 -4.81 -5.24
N PHE A 16 6.27 -3.87 -6.18
CA PHE A 16 5.17 -2.94 -6.42
C PHE A 16 3.95 -3.68 -6.95
N ILE A 17 4.14 -4.54 -7.95
CA ILE A 17 3.05 -5.30 -8.57
C ILE A 17 2.41 -6.25 -7.54
N THR A 18 3.22 -7.01 -6.79
CA THR A 18 2.67 -7.94 -5.78
C THR A 18 1.92 -7.19 -4.67
N GLY A 19 2.49 -6.08 -4.18
CA GLY A 19 1.82 -5.23 -3.19
C GLY A 19 0.54 -4.59 -3.71
N PHE A 20 0.54 -4.12 -4.96
CA PHE A 20 -0.62 -3.50 -5.60
C PHE A 20 -1.75 -4.51 -5.80
N VAL A 21 -1.45 -5.72 -6.28
CA VAL A 21 -2.46 -6.78 -6.43
C VAL A 21 -3.09 -7.12 -5.08
N GLN A 22 -2.27 -7.29 -4.04
CA GLN A 22 -2.78 -7.63 -2.71
C GLN A 22 -3.64 -6.51 -2.11
N LEU A 23 -3.22 -5.24 -2.23
CA LEU A 23 -4.01 -4.10 -1.74
C LEU A 23 -5.27 -3.85 -2.58
N SER A 24 -5.25 -4.14 -3.89
CA SER A 24 -6.42 -4.02 -4.75
C SER A 24 -7.56 -4.95 -4.30
N ILE A 25 -7.23 -6.17 -3.84
CA ILE A 25 -8.21 -7.09 -3.26
C ILE A 25 -8.82 -6.50 -1.97
N SER A 26 -7.99 -5.92 -1.09
CA SER A 26 -8.49 -5.25 0.12
C SER A 26 -9.36 -4.03 -0.19
N VAL A 27 -8.97 -3.22 -1.18
CA VAL A 27 -9.71 -2.02 -1.62
C VAL A 27 -11.06 -2.38 -2.22
N THR A 28 -11.13 -3.44 -3.05
CA THR A 28 -12.41 -3.92 -3.59
C THR A 28 -13.34 -4.40 -2.49
N ALA A 29 -12.83 -5.17 -1.51
CA ALA A 29 -13.60 -5.61 -0.36
C ALA A 29 -14.11 -4.41 0.48
N LEU A 30 -13.25 -3.43 0.77
CA LEU A 30 -13.63 -2.25 1.54
C LEU A 30 -14.65 -1.37 0.79
N THR A 31 -14.51 -1.24 -0.52
CA THR A 31 -15.49 -0.52 -1.37
C THR A 31 -16.86 -1.18 -1.31
N ALA A 32 -16.91 -2.52 -1.36
CA ALA A 32 -18.17 -3.26 -1.21
C ALA A 32 -18.80 -3.00 0.16
N ILE A 33 -18.02 -3.08 1.24
CA ILE A 33 -18.50 -2.79 2.60
C ILE A 33 -19.04 -1.36 2.69
N LEU A 34 -18.37 -0.36 2.11
CA LEU A 34 -18.80 1.03 2.17
C LEU A 34 -20.11 1.29 1.41
N LYS A 35 -20.31 0.63 0.27
CA LYS A 35 -21.53 0.77 -0.53
C LYS A 35 -22.71 -0.02 0.07
N TYR A 36 -22.51 -1.30 0.38
CA TYR A 36 -23.57 -2.16 0.92
C TYR A 36 -23.86 -1.86 2.40
N GLY A 37 -22.86 -1.42 3.15
CA GLY A 37 -22.99 -0.92 4.51
C GLY A 37 -23.62 0.47 4.60
N LYS A 38 -24.06 1.05 3.47
CA LYS A 38 -24.85 2.29 3.45
C LYS A 38 -24.13 3.51 4.05
N VAL A 39 -22.80 3.49 4.13
CA VAL A 39 -21.99 4.59 4.68
C VAL A 39 -21.87 5.74 3.67
N LEU A 40 -21.61 5.40 2.40
CA LEU A 40 -21.47 6.36 1.29
C LEU A 40 -22.59 6.15 0.25
N MET A 41 -23.84 6.42 0.65
CA MET A 41 -25.01 6.09 -0.18
C MET A 41 -25.04 6.84 -1.52
N HIS A 42 -24.64 8.11 -1.52
CA HIS A 42 -24.81 9.04 -2.65
C HIS A 42 -23.63 9.04 -3.64
N SER A 43 -22.52 8.37 -3.31
CA SER A 43 -21.32 8.36 -4.14
C SER A 43 -21.31 7.16 -5.10
N ASP A 44 -20.77 7.39 -6.30
CA ASP A 44 -20.52 6.33 -7.27
C ASP A 44 -19.47 5.35 -6.77
N VAL A 45 -19.75 4.06 -6.90
CA VAL A 45 -18.84 2.97 -6.50
C VAL A 45 -17.47 3.10 -7.15
N PHE A 46 -17.44 3.52 -8.42
CA PHE A 46 -16.19 3.68 -9.17
C PHE A 46 -15.29 4.77 -8.58
N ILE A 47 -15.88 5.89 -8.12
CA ILE A 47 -15.13 7.00 -7.52
C ILE A 47 -14.56 6.58 -6.17
N ILE A 48 -15.35 5.88 -5.35
CA ILE A 48 -14.88 5.33 -4.07
C ILE A 48 -13.71 4.39 -4.33
N TRP A 49 -13.86 3.45 -5.25
CA TRP A 49 -12.80 2.50 -5.59
C TRP A 49 -11.53 3.18 -6.08
N LEU A 50 -11.66 4.15 -7.00
CA LEU A 50 -10.53 4.91 -7.55
C LEU A 50 -9.79 5.68 -6.46
N PHE A 51 -10.53 6.35 -5.56
CA PHE A 51 -9.95 7.09 -4.45
C PHE A 51 -9.12 6.17 -3.53
N LEU A 52 -9.69 5.03 -3.14
CA LEU A 52 -8.98 4.05 -2.31
C LEU A 52 -7.81 3.39 -3.06
N ALA A 53 -7.90 3.20 -4.38
CA ALA A 53 -6.81 2.66 -5.18
C ALA A 53 -5.61 3.63 -5.25
N ILE A 54 -5.86 4.93 -5.43
CA ILE A 54 -4.81 5.96 -5.39
C ILE A 54 -4.15 6.00 -4.00
N TYR A 55 -4.96 5.90 -2.95
CA TYR A 55 -4.44 5.80 -1.58
C TYR A 55 -3.56 4.57 -1.37
N ALA A 56 -3.94 3.41 -1.92
CA ALA A 56 -3.12 2.20 -1.87
C ALA A 56 -1.78 2.40 -2.59
N VAL A 57 -1.77 3.02 -3.76
CA VAL A 57 -0.53 3.34 -4.49
C VAL A 57 0.38 4.26 -3.67
N ALA A 58 -0.17 5.32 -3.07
CA ALA A 58 0.59 6.23 -2.22
C ALA A 58 1.18 5.51 -1.00
N THR A 59 0.42 4.60 -0.38
CA THR A 59 0.86 3.80 0.76
C THR A 59 2.00 2.84 0.39
N ILE A 60 1.95 2.20 -0.78
CA ILE A 60 3.06 1.34 -1.26
C ILE A 60 4.34 2.17 -1.46
N MET A 61 4.23 3.35 -2.07
CA MET A 61 5.38 4.24 -2.26
C MET A 61 5.97 4.70 -0.93
N PHE A 62 5.12 4.98 0.06
CA PHE A 62 5.57 5.29 1.42
C PHE A 62 6.29 4.11 2.07
N CYS A 63 5.76 2.89 1.95
CA CYS A 63 6.42 1.69 2.45
C CYS A 63 7.80 1.47 1.81
N PHE A 64 7.94 1.75 0.51
CA PHE A 64 9.24 1.70 -0.17
C PHE A 64 10.22 2.75 0.35
N LEU A 65 9.76 3.98 0.57
CA LEU A 65 10.58 5.03 1.19
C LEU A 65 11.10 4.58 2.56
N VAL A 66 10.21 4.10 3.43
CA VAL A 66 10.56 3.62 4.77
C VAL A 66 11.48 2.41 4.72
N SER A 67 11.29 1.50 3.76
CA SER A 67 12.12 0.31 3.60
C SER A 67 13.58 0.63 3.29
N VAL A 68 13.89 1.77 2.67
CA VAL A 68 15.28 2.16 2.36
C VAL A 68 16.00 2.72 3.59
N LEU A 69 15.27 3.25 4.58
CA LEU A 69 15.85 3.86 5.79
C LEU A 69 16.43 2.84 6.77
N TYR A 70 16.02 1.57 6.68
CA TYR A 70 16.36 0.55 7.65
C TYR A 70 17.20 -0.59 7.06
N SER A 71 18.30 -0.93 7.74
CA SER A 71 19.19 -2.05 7.35
C SER A 71 18.79 -3.40 7.98
N LYS A 72 17.96 -3.38 9.03
CA LYS A 72 17.56 -4.59 9.78
C LYS A 72 16.05 -4.79 9.70
N ALA A 73 15.62 -5.93 9.16
CA ALA A 73 14.20 -6.25 8.95
C ALA A 73 13.36 -6.23 10.24
N LYS A 74 13.89 -6.78 11.34
CA LYS A 74 13.19 -6.82 12.64
C LYS A 74 12.88 -5.42 13.19
N LEU A 75 13.85 -4.50 13.05
CA LEU A 75 13.69 -3.11 13.47
C LEU A 75 12.74 -2.37 12.52
N ALA A 76 12.88 -2.57 11.20
CA ALA A 76 12.03 -1.98 10.18
C ALA A 76 10.54 -2.34 10.37
N SER A 77 10.23 -3.60 10.71
CA SER A 77 8.85 -4.03 10.95
C SER A 77 8.23 -3.38 12.18
N ALA A 78 9.00 -3.20 13.26
CA ALA A 78 8.50 -2.55 14.48
C ALA A 78 8.34 -1.04 14.27
N CYS A 79 9.36 -0.38 13.71
CA CYS A 79 9.35 1.05 13.47
C CYS A 79 8.41 1.48 12.33
N GLY A 80 8.20 0.63 11.32
CA GLY A 80 7.32 0.94 10.18
C GLY A 80 5.88 1.20 10.62
N GLY A 81 5.36 0.42 11.58
CA GLY A 81 4.07 0.68 12.19
C GLY A 81 4.02 2.01 12.94
N ILE A 82 5.06 2.31 13.73
CA ILE A 82 5.17 3.58 14.49
C ILE A 82 5.19 4.78 13.54
N ILE A 83 6.00 4.72 12.47
CA ILE A 83 6.09 5.79 11.47
C ILE A 83 4.75 5.98 10.75
N TYR A 84 4.05 4.89 10.41
CA TYR A 84 2.73 4.99 9.81
C TYR A 84 1.75 5.71 10.76
N PHE A 85 1.70 5.32 12.03
CA PHE A 85 0.87 6.01 13.01
C PHE A 85 1.25 7.49 13.16
N LEU A 86 2.53 7.83 13.25
CA LEU A 86 2.97 9.22 13.37
C LEU A 86 2.64 10.08 12.13
N SER A 87 2.58 9.45 10.96
CA SER A 87 2.31 10.16 9.70
C SER A 87 0.81 10.40 9.47
N TYR A 88 -0.05 9.55 10.03
CA TYR A 88 -1.50 9.60 9.86
C TYR A 88 -2.26 10.12 11.08
N VAL A 89 -1.70 9.98 12.28
CA VAL A 89 -2.27 10.44 13.54
C VAL A 89 -1.43 11.63 14.04
N PRO A 90 -2.05 12.80 14.29
CA PRO A 90 -1.33 13.99 14.77
C PRO A 90 -0.77 13.82 16.18
#